data_AF-A0A0G0U3A7-F1
#
_entry.id   AF-A0A0G0U3A7-F1
#
_cell.length_a   1.000
_cell.length_b   1.000
_cell.length_c   1.000
_cell.angle_alpha   90.00
_cell.angle_beta   90.00
_cell.angle_gamma   90.00
#
_symmetry.space_group_name_H-M   'P 1'
#
loop_
_entity.id
_entity.type
_entity.pdbx_description
1 polymer ?
#
loop_
_entity_poly.entity_id
_entity_poly.type
_entity_poly.pdbx_seq_one_letter_code
_entity_poly.pdbx_strand_id
1 'polypeptide(L)'
;MNIQEKIKSKGFQIAVLFVGVIFVALVSFAGGVAVGLKKARFSYKFGENYERNFGGPFRGPAGMRGPGRDPGEMMRDFEGRGFRNAHGIAGEIISITDNKIVLKDRDGQENSIAVDDKTLIKRGRDTISVNELKNDDRIVVMGKPGDDGTVSADLIRVFASNN
;
A
#
# COMPACT_ATOMS: atom_id res chain seq x y z
N MET A 1 -19.78 5.36 -54.53
CA MET A 1 -20.47 5.61 -53.24
C MET A 1 -19.62 6.60 -52.45
N ASN A 2 -20.18 7.76 -52.10
CA ASN A 2 -19.40 8.90 -51.61
C ASN A 2 -19.19 8.81 -50.08
N ILE A 3 -17.94 8.68 -49.63
CA ILE A 3 -17.58 8.45 -48.21
C ILE A 3 -18.02 9.62 -47.32
N GLN A 4 -18.01 10.84 -47.88
CA GLN A 4 -18.41 12.08 -47.20
C GLN A 4 -19.87 12.08 -46.74
N GLU A 5 -20.78 11.47 -47.52
CA GLU A 5 -22.21 11.40 -47.15
C GLU A 5 -22.48 10.41 -46.02
N LYS A 6 -21.75 9.28 -45.99
CA LYS A 6 -21.86 8.30 -44.90
C LYS A 6 -21.38 8.84 -43.56
N ILE A 7 -20.36 9.70 -43.55
CA ILE A 7 -19.80 10.30 -42.34
C ILE A 7 -20.74 11.36 -41.74
N LYS A 8 -21.51 12.06 -42.57
CA LYS A 8 -22.53 13.05 -42.12
C LYS A 8 -23.85 12.43 -41.67
N SER A 9 -24.03 11.12 -41.81
CA SER A 9 -25.27 10.45 -41.40
C SER A 9 -25.42 10.49 -39.88
N LYS A 10 -26.62 10.86 -39.39
CA LYS A 10 -26.94 10.87 -37.96
C LYS A 10 -26.73 9.51 -37.29
N GLY A 11 -27.00 8.42 -38.02
CA GLY A 11 -26.76 7.07 -37.53
C GLY A 11 -25.28 6.76 -37.35
N PHE A 12 -24.43 7.25 -38.25
CA PHE A 12 -22.97 7.11 -38.13
C PHE A 12 -22.43 7.92 -36.95
N GLN A 13 -22.90 9.16 -36.76
CA GLN A 13 -22.51 9.99 -35.60
C GLN A 13 -22.92 9.35 -34.26
N ILE A 14 -24.13 8.80 -34.16
CA ILE A 14 -24.59 8.09 -32.96
C ILE A 14 -23.74 6.84 -32.69
N ALA A 15 -23.43 6.06 -33.74
CA ALA A 15 -22.57 4.89 -33.60
C ALA A 15 -21.17 5.25 -33.11
N VAL A 16 -20.56 6.31 -33.66
CA VAL A 16 -19.25 6.81 -33.21
C VAL A 16 -19.30 7.27 -31.75
N LEU A 17 -20.36 7.98 -31.35
CA LEU A 17 -20.51 8.45 -29.97
C LEU A 17 -20.68 7.27 -29.00
N PHE A 18 -21.45 6.26 -29.37
CA PHE A 18 -21.64 5.05 -28.58
C PHE A 18 -20.33 4.25 -28.41
N VAL A 19 -19.58 4.08 -29.50
CA VAL A 19 -18.24 3.45 -29.46
C VAL A 19 -17.28 4.26 -28.59
N GLY A 20 -17.32 5.59 -28.67
CA GLY A 20 -16.53 6.48 -27.83
C GLY A 20 -16.83 6.30 -26.33
N VAL A 21 -18.12 6.22 -25.96
CA VAL A 21 -18.53 5.99 -24.56
C VAL A 21 -18.05 4.61 -24.07
N ILE A 22 -18.23 3.56 -24.87
CA ILE A 22 -17.72 2.22 -24.54
C ILE A 22 -16.20 2.23 -24.36
N PHE A 23 -15.48 2.92 -25.24
CA PHE A 23 -14.03 3.03 -25.14
C PHE A 23 -13.59 3.70 -23.83
N VAL A 24 -14.22 4.81 -23.46
CA VAL A 24 -13.96 5.50 -22.18
C VAL A 24 -14.27 4.59 -20.99
N ALA A 25 -15.36 3.83 -21.03
CA ALA A 25 -15.72 2.88 -19.98
C ALA A 25 -14.68 1.75 -19.85
N LEU A 26 -14.22 1.18 -20.97
CA LEU A 26 -13.20 0.12 -20.99
C LEU A 26 -11.85 0.62 -20.46
N VAL A 27 -11.42 1.83 -20.85
CA VAL A 27 -10.16 2.41 -20.35
C VAL A 27 -10.23 2.67 -18.84
N SER A 28 -11.35 3.20 -18.35
CA SER A 28 -11.56 3.45 -16.92
C SER A 28 -11.56 2.14 -16.12
N PHE A 29 -12.24 1.11 -16.62
CA PHE A 29 -12.25 -0.23 -16.03
C PHE A 29 -10.85 -0.86 -16.01
N ALA A 30 -10.13 -0.83 -17.12
CA ALA A 30 -8.78 -1.37 -17.23
C ALA A 30 -7.81 -0.67 -16.27
N GLY A 31 -7.90 0.65 -16.12
CA GLY A 31 -7.15 1.42 -15.13
C GLY A 31 -7.43 0.96 -13.71
N GLY A 32 -8.71 0.77 -13.36
CA GLY A 32 -9.12 0.25 -12.05
C GLY A 32 -8.57 -1.15 -11.76
N VAL A 33 -8.71 -2.08 -12.70
CA VAL A 33 -8.17 -3.45 -12.58
C VAL A 33 -6.66 -3.45 -12.41
N ALA A 34 -5.93 -2.62 -13.18
CA ALA A 34 -4.48 -2.52 -13.07
C ALA A 34 -4.03 -2.02 -11.67
N VAL A 35 -4.70 -1.01 -11.12
CA VAL A 35 -4.44 -0.50 -9.76
C VAL A 35 -4.75 -1.58 -8.72
N GLY A 36 -5.88 -2.28 -8.87
CA GLY A 36 -6.28 -3.38 -8.00
C GLY A 36 -5.26 -4.52 -7.99
N LEU A 37 -4.82 -4.97 -9.16
CA LEU A 37 -3.79 -6.02 -9.29
C LEU A 37 -2.46 -5.62 -8.66
N LYS A 38 -2.07 -4.35 -8.80
CA LYS A 38 -0.83 -3.84 -8.17
C LYS A 38 -0.92 -3.88 -6.64
N LYS A 39 -2.06 -3.45 -6.07
CA LYS A 39 -2.32 -3.55 -4.62
C LYS A 39 -2.36 -5.00 -4.15
N ALA A 40 -3.03 -5.88 -4.90
CA ALA A 40 -3.14 -7.30 -4.58
C ALA A 40 -1.78 -8.01 -4.61
N ARG A 41 -0.90 -7.71 -5.59
CA ARG A 41 0.45 -8.29 -5.64
C ARG A 41 1.32 -7.86 -4.47
N PHE A 42 1.22 -6.61 -4.03
CA PHE A 42 1.96 -6.16 -2.85
C PHE A 42 1.47 -6.86 -1.58
N SER A 43 0.16 -6.87 -1.33
CA SER A 43 -0.43 -7.63 -0.21
C SER A 43 -0.06 -9.12 -0.28
N TYR A 44 -0.08 -9.65 -1.51
CA TYR A 44 0.55 -10.87 -2.02
C TYR A 44 1.85 -11.25 -1.32
N LYS A 45 2.89 -10.58 -1.82
CA LYS A 45 4.28 -10.79 -1.44
C LYS A 45 4.55 -10.42 0.00
N PHE A 46 3.82 -9.43 0.54
CA PHE A 46 3.87 -9.11 1.96
C PHE A 46 3.46 -10.32 2.80
N GLY A 47 2.32 -10.95 2.49
CA GLY A 47 1.84 -12.13 3.21
C GLY A 47 2.83 -13.29 3.15
N GLU A 48 3.37 -13.59 1.96
CA GLU A 48 4.36 -14.66 1.77
C GLU A 48 5.67 -14.41 2.53
N ASN A 49 6.13 -13.16 2.60
CA ASN A 49 7.38 -12.81 3.27
C ASN A 49 7.18 -12.36 4.73
N TYR A 50 5.96 -12.36 5.26
CA TYR A 50 5.71 -11.99 6.65
C TYR A 50 6.46 -12.93 7.61
N GLU A 51 6.33 -14.24 7.45
CA GLU A 51 7.02 -15.20 8.33
C GLU A 51 8.55 -15.05 8.26
N ARG A 52 9.08 -14.68 7.08
CA ARG A 52 10.52 -14.44 6.86
C ARG A 52 11.01 -13.13 7.46
N ASN A 53 10.18 -12.08 7.45
CA ASN A 53 10.54 -10.75 7.93
C ASN A 53 10.25 -10.55 9.42
N PHE A 54 9.35 -11.34 10.01
CA PHE A 54 8.85 -11.17 11.38
C PHE A 54 9.03 -12.42 12.28
N GLY A 55 9.67 -13.49 11.78
CA GLY A 55 10.23 -14.55 12.64
C GLY A 55 9.24 -15.57 13.21
N GLY A 56 8.12 -15.84 12.52
CA GLY A 56 7.18 -16.91 12.89
C GLY A 56 5.71 -16.56 12.64
N PRO A 57 4.80 -17.54 12.78
CA PRO A 57 3.38 -17.37 12.47
C PRO A 57 2.76 -16.26 13.33
N PHE A 58 2.16 -15.29 12.65
CA PHE A 58 1.40 -14.17 13.20
C PHE A 58 0.55 -14.60 14.41
N ARG A 59 1.00 -14.29 15.64
CA ARG A 59 0.15 -14.32 16.86
C ARG A 59 -0.37 -12.91 17.14
N GLY A 60 -1.05 -12.33 16.15
CA GLY A 60 -2.05 -11.28 16.41
C GLY A 60 -3.27 -11.88 17.13
N PRO A 61 -4.22 -11.07 17.61
CA PRO A 61 -5.27 -11.51 18.54
C PRO A 61 -6.25 -12.58 18.02
N ALA A 62 -6.06 -13.07 16.80
CA ALA A 62 -6.80 -14.18 16.25
C ALA A 62 -5.94 -14.83 15.16
N GLY A 63 -5.02 -15.71 15.58
CA GLY A 63 -4.48 -16.73 14.69
C GLY A 63 -5.64 -17.42 13.95
N MET A 64 -5.43 -17.69 12.68
CA MET A 64 -6.30 -18.48 11.83
C MET A 64 -6.73 -19.80 12.52
N ARG A 65 -7.85 -19.81 13.27
CA ARG A 65 -8.73 -20.96 13.52
C ARG A 65 -9.82 -20.63 14.55
N GLY A 66 -11.04 -20.50 14.06
CA GLY A 66 -12.25 -20.66 14.84
C GLY A 66 -13.44 -20.79 13.87
N PRO A 67 -14.25 -21.87 13.92
CA PRO A 67 -15.48 -21.94 13.15
C PRO A 67 -16.49 -20.97 13.76
N GLY A 68 -16.57 -19.75 13.22
CA GLY A 68 -17.46 -18.72 13.75
C GLY A 68 -17.14 -17.29 13.32
N ARG A 69 -16.63 -17.06 12.10
CA ARG A 69 -16.46 -15.69 11.62
C ARG A 69 -17.81 -15.04 11.38
N ASP A 70 -18.07 -13.99 12.14
CA ASP A 70 -19.23 -13.11 12.00
C ASP A 70 -19.25 -12.53 10.58
N PRO A 71 -20.37 -12.59 9.84
CA PRO A 71 -20.49 -12.08 8.47
C PRO A 71 -20.11 -10.58 8.34
N GLY A 72 -20.14 -9.82 9.44
CA GLY A 72 -19.75 -8.42 9.48
C GLY A 72 -18.23 -8.16 9.37
N GLU A 73 -17.37 -9.14 9.69
CA GLU A 73 -15.91 -8.97 9.56
C GLU A 73 -15.44 -9.14 8.12
N MET A 74 -16.06 -10.03 7.34
CA MET A 74 -15.77 -10.16 5.90
C MET A 74 -16.12 -8.89 5.12
N MET A 75 -17.15 -8.14 5.54
CA MET A 75 -17.49 -6.85 4.90
C MET A 75 -16.46 -5.75 5.19
N ARG A 76 -15.77 -5.78 6.33
CA ARG A 76 -14.72 -4.80 6.66
C ARG A 76 -13.44 -5.00 5.84
N ASP A 77 -13.17 -6.21 5.38
CA ASP A 77 -12.07 -6.50 4.44
C ASP A 77 -12.31 -5.87 3.05
N PHE A 78 -13.58 -5.72 2.65
CA PHE A 78 -13.97 -5.04 1.40
C PHE A 78 -13.95 -3.51 1.49
N GLU A 79 -13.98 -2.92 2.70
CA GLU A 79 -13.94 -1.45 2.92
C GLU A 79 -12.54 -0.83 2.76
N GLY A 80 -11.57 -1.56 2.19
CA GLY A 80 -10.25 -1.02 1.88
C GLY A 80 -9.25 -1.03 3.05
N ARG A 81 -9.61 -1.65 4.20
CA ARG A 81 -8.69 -1.93 5.31
C ARG A 81 -7.83 -3.20 5.14
N GLY A 82 -8.10 -4.01 4.11
CA GLY A 82 -7.28 -5.19 3.77
C GLY A 82 -6.08 -4.92 2.84
N PHE A 83 -5.99 -3.71 2.26
CA PHE A 83 -4.87 -3.34 1.38
C PHE A 83 -3.82 -2.56 2.16
N ARG A 84 -2.63 -3.15 2.33
CA ARG A 84 -1.51 -2.49 2.99
C ARG A 84 -1.10 -1.24 2.21
N ASN A 85 -0.95 -0.12 2.93
CA ASN A 85 -0.50 1.13 2.34
C ASN A 85 1.01 1.09 2.10
N ALA A 86 1.37 0.70 0.87
CA ALA A 86 2.74 0.57 0.40
C ALA A 86 3.53 1.88 0.21
N HIS A 87 2.83 3.02 0.15
CA HIS A 87 3.42 4.30 -0.27
C HIS A 87 3.68 5.27 0.89
N GLY A 88 3.14 4.97 2.06
CA GLY A 88 3.38 5.75 3.26
C GLY A 88 2.79 5.05 4.48
N ILE A 89 3.62 4.87 5.51
CA ILE A 89 3.27 4.19 6.75
C ILE A 89 3.55 5.15 7.90
N ALA A 90 2.58 5.30 8.80
CA ALA A 90 2.74 6.05 10.03
C ALA A 90 2.54 5.09 11.21
N GLY A 91 3.46 5.12 12.17
CA GLY A 91 3.42 4.18 13.28
C GLY A 91 4.51 4.42 14.31
N GLU A 92 4.60 3.48 15.24
CA GLU A 92 5.58 3.44 16.31
C GLU A 92 6.64 2.39 16.00
N ILE A 93 7.90 2.72 16.25
CA ILE A 93 9.01 1.78 16.08
C ILE A 93 8.95 0.73 17.18
N ILE A 94 8.78 -0.54 16.79
CA ILE A 94 8.78 -1.66 17.72
C ILE A 94 10.10 -2.45 17.68
N SER A 95 10.84 -2.39 16.58
CA SER A 95 12.21 -2.89 16.52
C SER A 95 13.03 -2.21 15.42
N ILE A 96 14.34 -2.15 15.65
CA ILE A 96 15.33 -1.68 14.69
C ILE A 96 16.42 -2.76 14.62
N THR A 97 16.63 -3.33 13.43
CA THR A 97 17.66 -4.32 13.18
C THR A 97 18.43 -3.94 11.91
N ASP A 98 19.68 -3.55 12.07
CA ASP A 98 20.56 -3.07 10.99
C ASP A 98 19.88 -1.96 10.15
N ASN A 99 19.60 -2.24 8.89
CA ASN A 99 18.95 -1.37 7.91
C ASN A 99 17.45 -1.65 7.77
N LYS A 100 16.84 -2.35 8.73
CA LYS A 100 15.41 -2.67 8.75
C LYS A 100 14.76 -2.11 10.00
N ILE A 101 13.68 -1.35 9.80
CA ILE A 101 12.83 -0.85 10.87
C ILE A 101 11.51 -1.59 10.82
N VAL A 102 11.02 -2.01 11.98
CA VAL A 102 9.68 -2.56 12.11
C VAL A 102 8.78 -1.54 12.78
N LEU A 103 7.68 -1.21 12.10
CA LEU A 103 6.66 -0.28 12.59
C LEU A 103 5.37 -1.00 12.93
N LYS A 104 4.77 -0.61 14.04
CA LYS A 104 3.38 -0.90 14.36
C LYS A 104 2.53 0.31 13.97
N ASP A 105 1.60 0.11 13.04
CA ASP A 105 0.69 1.18 12.62
C ASP A 105 -0.46 1.38 13.62
N ARG A 106 -1.31 2.38 13.36
CA ARG A 106 -2.47 2.70 14.20
C ARG A 106 -3.51 1.59 14.26
N ASP A 107 -3.59 0.75 13.23
CA ASP A 107 -4.49 -0.40 13.16
C ASP A 107 -3.88 -1.64 13.87
N GLY A 108 -2.69 -1.50 14.45
CA GLY A 108 -1.98 -2.54 15.18
C GLY A 108 -1.19 -3.50 14.30
N GLN A 109 -1.05 -3.20 13.00
CA GLN A 109 -0.37 -4.05 12.04
C GLN A 109 1.11 -3.73 11.97
N GLU A 110 1.92 -4.79 11.84
CA GLU A 110 3.35 -4.68 11.70
C GLU A 110 3.77 -4.55 10.23
N ASN A 111 4.67 -3.61 9.96
CA ASN A 111 5.21 -3.31 8.65
C ASN A 111 6.74 -3.25 8.71
N SER A 112 7.40 -3.80 7.70
CA SER A 112 8.86 -3.83 7.59
C SER A 112 9.33 -2.78 6.59
N ILE A 113 10.24 -1.92 7.04
CA ILE A 113 10.76 -0.78 6.29
C ILE A 113 12.24 -1.04 6.05
N ALA A 114 12.65 -1.03 4.78
CA ALA A 114 14.05 -1.07 4.38
C ALA A 114 14.59 0.35 4.29
N VAL A 115 15.73 0.58 4.94
CA VAL A 115 16.43 1.86 4.98
C VAL A 115 17.77 1.73 4.29
N ASP A 116 18.08 2.63 3.38
CA ASP A 116 19.34 2.69 2.65
C ASP A 116 20.06 4.03 2.85
N ASP A 117 21.25 4.17 2.28
CA ASP A 117 22.05 5.41 2.38
C ASP A 117 21.40 6.62 1.71
N LYS A 118 20.38 6.40 0.87
CA LYS A 118 19.63 7.46 0.18
C LYS A 118 18.42 7.92 0.99
N THR A 119 18.06 7.18 2.03
CA THR A 119 16.91 7.48 2.88
C THR A 119 17.18 8.74 3.70
N LEU A 120 16.35 9.76 3.53
CA LEU A 120 16.48 10.99 4.31
C LEU A 120 15.69 10.87 5.62
N ILE A 121 16.38 10.89 6.76
CA ILE A 121 15.71 10.82 8.08
C ILE A 121 15.75 12.19 8.74
N LYS A 122 14.58 12.73 9.09
CA LYS A 122 14.42 14.06 9.68
C LYS A 122 13.71 14.01 11.01
N ARG A 123 14.32 14.61 12.03
CA ARG A 123 13.69 14.94 13.31
C ARG A 123 13.53 16.45 13.39
N GLY A 124 12.31 16.94 13.17
CA GLY A 124 12.07 18.38 13.05
C GLY A 124 12.78 19.00 11.83
N ARG A 125 13.80 19.83 12.07
CA ARG A 125 14.64 20.44 11.02
C ARG A 125 15.98 19.73 10.83
N ASP A 126 16.35 18.86 11.77
CA ASP A 126 17.63 18.19 11.78
C ASP A 126 17.57 16.88 10.99
N THR A 127 18.64 16.60 10.26
CA THR A 127 18.84 15.30 9.61
C THR A 127 19.62 14.40 10.57
N ILE A 128 19.08 13.21 10.83
CA ILE A 128 19.64 12.25 11.78
C ILE A 128 19.97 10.92 11.07
N SER A 129 20.75 10.08 11.72
CA SER A 129 21.05 8.71 11.26
C SER A 129 20.02 7.68 11.76
N VAL A 130 19.95 6.52 11.12
CA VAL A 130 19.17 5.34 11.60
C VAL A 130 19.55 4.98 13.04
N ASN A 131 20.83 5.11 13.38
CA ASN A 131 21.35 4.79 14.71
C ASN A 131 20.82 5.72 15.82
N GLU A 132 20.23 6.86 15.45
CA GLU A 132 19.62 7.81 16.39
C GLU A 132 18.12 7.59 16.57
N LEU A 133 17.53 6.67 15.81
CA LEU A 133 16.17 6.19 16.01
C LEU A 133 16.12 5.30 17.23
N LYS A 134 15.02 5.38 17.97
CA LYS A 134 14.78 4.55 19.14
C LYS A 134 13.50 3.76 18.95
N ASN A 135 13.41 2.62 19.64
CA ASN A 135 12.12 2.00 19.86
C ASN A 135 11.19 3.02 20.56
N ASP A 136 9.89 2.90 20.28
CA ASP A 136 8.82 3.80 20.74
C ASP A 136 8.82 5.20 20.10
N ASP A 137 9.77 5.53 19.22
CA ASP A 137 9.68 6.74 18.39
C ASP A 137 8.51 6.61 17.42
N ARG A 138 7.71 7.69 17.30
CA ARG A 138 6.65 7.76 16.29
C ARG A 138 7.21 8.32 15.00
N ILE A 139 7.08 7.57 13.92
CA ILE A 139 7.60 7.99 12.62
C ILE A 139 6.55 7.91 11.52
N VAL A 140 6.74 8.76 10.53
CA VAL A 140 6.04 8.67 9.24
C VAL A 140 7.08 8.37 8.19
N VAL A 141 6.90 7.25 7.50
CA VAL A 141 7.75 6.78 6.42
C VAL A 141 7.01 7.02 5.11
N MET A 142 7.67 7.68 4.16
CA MET A 142 7.24 7.83 2.78
C MET A 142 8.22 7.05 1.90
N GLY A 143 7.67 6.23 1.00
CA GLY A 143 8.51 5.32 0.23
C GLY A 143 7.74 4.57 -0.84
N LYS A 144 8.37 3.52 -1.36
CA LYS A 144 7.82 2.67 -2.41
C LYS A 144 7.72 1.22 -1.94
N PRO A 145 6.69 0.48 -2.39
CA PRO A 145 6.64 -0.96 -2.17
C PRO A 145 7.87 -1.63 -2.76
N GLY A 146 8.63 -2.32 -1.91
CA GLY A 146 9.66 -3.25 -2.32
C GLY A 146 9.07 -4.53 -2.89
N ASP A 147 9.90 -5.26 -3.64
CA ASP A 147 9.51 -6.52 -4.28
C ASP A 147 9.38 -7.69 -3.32
N ASP A 148 9.76 -7.52 -2.06
CA ASP A 148 9.75 -8.51 -0.99
C ASP A 148 8.68 -8.21 0.08
N GLY A 149 7.77 -7.27 -0.19
CA GLY A 149 6.77 -6.85 0.78
C GLY A 149 7.31 -5.91 1.86
N THR A 150 8.55 -5.44 1.76
CA THR A 150 9.03 -4.31 2.56
C THR A 150 8.62 -2.99 1.91
N VAL A 151 8.72 -1.89 2.65
CA VAL A 151 8.66 -0.54 2.08
C VAL A 151 10.07 0.04 2.07
N SER A 152 10.58 0.36 0.88
CA SER A 152 11.85 1.08 0.73
C SER A 152 11.60 2.55 1.03
N ALA A 153 12.21 3.06 2.09
CA ALA A 153 12.01 4.41 2.56
C ALA A 153 12.78 5.41 1.68
N ASP A 154 12.10 6.45 1.20
CA ASP A 154 12.75 7.61 0.59
C ASP A 154 12.94 8.73 1.65
N LEU A 155 11.95 8.88 2.53
CA LEU A 155 11.93 9.90 3.59
C LEU A 155 11.29 9.36 4.87
N ILE A 156 11.97 9.53 5.99
CA ILE A 156 11.46 9.22 7.32
C ILE A 156 11.36 10.51 8.12
N ARG A 157 10.19 10.78 8.68
CA ARG A 157 9.97 11.91 9.59
C ARG A 157 9.69 11.40 10.99
N VAL A 158 10.54 11.80 11.92
CA VAL A 158 10.46 11.42 13.33
C VAL A 158 9.71 12.49 14.11
N PHE A 159 8.69 12.04 14.83
CA PHE A 159 7.94 12.79 15.81
C PHE A 159 8.32 12.19 17.17
N ALA A 160 8.98 12.96 18.02
CA ALA A 160 9.39 12.47 19.33
C ALA A 160 8.18 11.91 20.10
N SER A 161 8.40 10.82 20.84
CA SER A 161 7.39 10.29 21.76
C SER A 161 7.19 11.29 22.91
N ASN A 162 5.94 11.60 23.25
CA ASN A 162 5.63 12.29 24.48
C ASN A 162 5.78 11.27 25.61
N ASN A 163 6.82 11.42 26.43
CA ASN A 163 6.88 10.80 27.75
C ASN A 163 5.65 11.17 28.59
#